data_AF-A0AAE3W820-F1
#
_entry.id   AF-A0AAE3W820-F1
#
_cell.length_a   1.000
_cell.length_b   1.000
_cell.length_c   1.000
_cell.angle_alpha   90.00
_cell.angle_beta   90.00
_cell.angle_gamma   90.00
#
_symmetry.space_group_name_H-M   'P 1'
#
loop_
_entity.id
_entity.type
_entity.pdbx_description
1 polymer ?
#
loop_
_entity_poly.entity_id
_entity_poly.type
_entity_poly.pdbx_seq_one_letter_code
_entity_poly.pdbx_strand_id
1 'polypeptide(L)' 'MSPRDKHAQHDPSPLLIAVASSPADRLRLAERLEGIAPVLLVADLDELRRLLSTPDEPCA' A
#
# COMPACT_ATOMS: atom_id res chain seq x y z
N MET A 1 7.29 1.82 -37.78
CA MET A 1 6.39 1.70 -36.62
C MET A 1 7.21 1.13 -35.48
N SER A 2 7.65 1.97 -34.54
CA SER A 2 8.44 1.53 -33.37
C SER A 2 7.49 1.29 -32.19
N PRO A 3 7.53 0.14 -31.49
CA PRO A 3 6.65 -0.14 -30.38
C PRO A 3 7.29 0.44 -29.10
N ARG A 4 7.28 1.77 -28.95
CA ARG A 4 7.94 2.42 -27.80
C ARG A 4 6.99 3.06 -26.78
N ASP A 5 5.68 3.01 -27.01
CA ASP A 5 4.70 3.64 -26.11
C ASP A 5 3.45 2.76 -25.96
N LYS A 6 3.63 1.62 -25.31
CA LYS A 6 2.55 0.92 -24.60
C LYS A 6 3.03 0.53 -23.20
N HIS A 7 3.82 1.39 -22.54
CA HIS A 7 3.63 1.48 -21.11
C HIS A 7 2.25 2.10 -20.98
N ALA A 8 1.23 1.25 -20.86
CA ALA A 8 -0.09 1.68 -20.46
C ALA A 8 0.14 2.70 -19.34
N GLN A 9 -0.36 3.91 -19.53
CA GLN A 9 -0.56 4.86 -18.45
C GLN A 9 -1.45 4.11 -17.45
N HIS A 10 -0.81 3.33 -16.58
CA HIS A 10 -1.47 2.57 -15.55
C HIS A 10 -1.83 3.65 -14.55
N ASP A 11 -3.04 4.18 -14.69
CA ASP A 11 -3.66 5.02 -13.69
C ASP A 11 -3.35 4.36 -12.34
N PRO A 12 -2.66 5.05 -11.40
CA PRO A 12 -2.22 4.41 -10.18
C PRO A 12 -3.44 3.85 -9.49
N SER A 13 -3.53 2.52 -9.41
CA SER A 13 -4.64 1.88 -8.70
C SER A 13 -4.63 2.40 -7.26
N PRO A 14 -5.79 2.82 -6.72
CA PRO A 14 -5.84 3.40 -5.39
C PRO A 14 -5.37 2.35 -4.38
N LEU A 15 -4.29 2.64 -3.64
CA LEU A 15 -3.85 1.80 -2.53
C LEU A 15 -4.74 2.04 -1.32
N LEU A 16 -5.30 0.97 -0.76
CA LEU A 16 -6.01 1.04 0.51
C LEU A 16 -5.07 0.68 1.66
N ILE A 17 -5.05 1.52 2.69
CA ILE A 17 -4.29 1.28 3.93
C ILE A 17 -5.30 1.06 5.04
N ALA A 18 -5.32 -0.15 5.62
CA ALA A 18 -6.22 -0.46 6.73
C ALA A 18 -5.42 -0.72 8.01
N VAL A 19 -5.81 -0.03 9.08
CA VAL A 19 -5.15 -0.08 10.40
C VAL A 19 -6.03 -0.89 11.33
N ALA A 20 -5.52 -2.01 11.84
CA ALA A 20 -6.23 -2.81 12.83
C ALA A 20 -5.24 -3.49 13.78
N SER A 21 -5.41 -3.25 15.08
CA SER A 21 -4.47 -3.73 16.10
C SER A 21 -4.54 -5.23 16.34
N SER A 22 -5.69 -5.86 16.05
CA SER A 22 -5.84 -7.30 16.23
C SER A 22 -5.50 -8.08 14.95
N PRO A 23 -4.76 -9.19 15.04
CA PRO A 23 -4.50 -10.05 13.88
C PRO A 23 -5.78 -10.60 13.24
N ALA A 24 -6.80 -10.90 14.05
CA ALA A 24 -8.07 -11.42 13.57
C ALA A 24 -8.83 -10.37 12.73
N ASP A 25 -8.84 -9.11 13.16
CA ASP A 25 -9.49 -8.04 12.41
C ASP A 25 -8.74 -7.69 11.13
N ARG A 26 -7.40 -7.77 11.13
CA ARG A 26 -6.60 -7.66 9.90
C ARG A 26 -6.96 -8.74 8.88
N LEU A 27 -7.14 -9.98 9.31
CA LEU A 27 -7.57 -11.06 8.41
C LEU A 27 -8.96 -10.79 7.83
N ARG A 28 -9.93 -10.42 8.68
CA ARG A 28 -11.29 -10.06 8.24
C ARG A 28 -11.30 -8.89 7.26
N LEU A 29 -10.41 -7.91 7.44
CA LEU A 29 -10.24 -6.80 6.50
C LEU A 29 -9.63 -7.26 5.17
N ALA A 30 -8.63 -8.16 5.19
CA ALA A 30 -8.05 -8.73 3.96
C ALA A 30 -9.12 -9.41 3.11
N GLU A 31 -9.93 -10.29 3.72
CA GLU A 31 -11.01 -11.01 3.05
C GLU A 31 -12.04 -10.06 2.44
N ARG A 32 -12.39 -8.99 3.17
CA ARG A 32 -13.39 -8.01 2.72
C ARG A 32 -12.90 -7.11 1.58
N LEU A 33 -11.59 -6.89 1.49
CA LEU A 33 -10.97 -5.98 0.52
C LEU A 33 -10.35 -6.73 -0.68
N GLU A 34 -10.35 -8.05 -0.65
CA GLU A 34 -9.87 -8.90 -1.74
C GLU A 34 -10.55 -8.53 -3.07
N GLY A 35 -9.74 -8.30 -4.11
CA GLY A 35 -10.22 -7.97 -5.45
C GLY A 35 -10.70 -6.53 -5.66
N ILE A 36 -10.74 -5.67 -4.62
CA ILE A 36 -11.09 -4.25 -4.76
C ILE A 36 -9.87 -3.43 -5.18
N ALA A 37 -8.76 -3.63 -4.47
CA ALA A 37 -7.53 -2.86 -4.65
C ALA A 37 -6.35 -3.56 -3.95
N PRO A 38 -5.11 -3.16 -4.27
CA PRO A 38 -3.97 -3.44 -3.40
C PRO A 38 -4.26 -2.94 -1.98
N VAL A 39 -3.92 -3.75 -0.97
CA VAL A 39 -4.13 -3.46 0.45
C VAL A 39 -2.82 -3.54 1.22
N LEU A 40 -2.57 -2.54 2.07
CA LEU A 40 -1.53 -2.57 3.10
C LEU A 40 -2.20 -2.63 4.47
N LEU A 41 -1.98 -3.74 5.19
CA LEU A 41 -2.47 -3.93 6.55
C LEU A 41 -1.36 -3.63 7.56
N VAL A 42 -1.67 -2.78 8.53
CA VAL A 42 -0.75 -2.38 9.61
C VAL A 42 -1.44 -2.53 10.97
N ALA A 43 -0.66 -2.81 12.01
CA ALA A 43 -1.14 -2.96 13.38
C ALA A 43 -1.58 -1.63 13.99
N ASP A 44 -0.84 -0.56 13.69
CA ASP A 44 -1.03 0.74 14.29
C ASP A 44 -0.47 1.88 13.40
N LEU A 45 -0.72 3.11 13.84
CA LEU A 45 -0.28 4.30 13.12
C LEU A 45 1.24 4.51 13.20
N ASP A 46 1.92 4.00 14.22
CA ASP A 46 3.37 4.14 14.33
C ASP A 46 4.09 3.23 13.33
N GLU A 47 3.59 2.01 13.13
CA GLU A 47 4.02 1.15 12.04
C GLU A 47 3.80 1.82 10.69
N LEU A 48 2.61 2.40 10.46
CA LEU A 48 2.34 3.14 9.23
C LEU A 48 3.31 4.31 9.03
N ARG A 49 3.51 5.14 10.06
CA ARG A 49 4.46 6.26 10.02
C ARG A 49 5.87 5.78 9.67
N ARG A 50 6.33 4.67 10.27
CA ARG A 50 7.64 4.08 9.96
C ARG A 50 7.75 3.61 8.50
N LEU A 51 6.68 3.04 7.93
CA LEU A 51 6.66 2.58 6.53
C LEU A 51 6.63 3.73 5.53
N LEU A 52 5.96 4.84 5.88
CA LEU A 52 5.85 6.02 5.02
C LEU A 52 7.06 6.95 5.16
N SER A 53 7.78 6.87 6.27
CA SER A 53 9.03 7.59 6.45
C SER A 53 10.07 6.97 5.53
N THR A 54 10.52 7.71 4.52
CA THR A 54 11.73 7.35 3.78
C THR A 54 12.89 7.31 4.78
N PRO A 55 13.78 6.31 4.73
CA PRO A 55 15.04 6.40 5.46
C PRO A 55 15.70 7.70 5.02
N ASP A 56 15.94 8.59 5.97
CA ASP A 56 16.56 9.91 5.81
C ASP A 56 17.67 9.83 4.76
N GLU A 57 17.56 10.66 3.71
CA GLU A 57 18.67 10.96 2.82
C GLU A 57 19.90 11.25 3.69
N PRO A 58 21.08 10.69 3.39
CA PRO A 58 22.27 11.01 4.16
C PRO A 58 22.45 12.53 4.16
N CYS A 59 22.35 13.13 5.35
CA CYS A 59 22.67 14.53 5.62
C CYS A 59 24.00 14.87 4.95
N ALA A 60 23.98 15.76 3.95
CA ALA A 60 25.16 16.29 3.27
C ALA A 60 25.86 17.36 4.13
#